data_AF-A0A816XE03-F1
#
_entry.id   AF-A0A816XE03-F1
#
_cell.length_a   1.000
_cell.length_b   1.000
_cell.length_c   1.000
_cell.angle_alpha   90.00
_cell.angle_beta   90.00
_cell.angle_gamma   90.00
#
_symmetry.space_group_name_H-M   'P 1'
#
loop_
_entity.id
_entity.type
_entity.pdbx_description
1 polymer ?
#
loop_
_entity_poly.entity_id
_entity_poly.type
_entity_poly.pdbx_seq_one_letter_code
_entity_poly.pdbx_strand_id
1 'polypeptide(L)'
;MATAGGGEEAAAQRVLRFSDVVQESLEILAPIGGYSKVPLVSLEEAVVPLVPILPDVQAHAYVAKLKCKKPADNLTPDESASIMLYTIGWKPLNECLYAVLNDTLRAKNRQEKLPLWYLYLRLFLNALFGLPLVPAMAYRGVRLDLSNRYIKGESIVWWGFSSCTTSVGVLKSASFLGKTGSRTMFTLQCKSARDISQHSFYPAENEVLLMAATQFKVMGSLDQGSLHIIQLEETTPPFPLLQPVPIIGSLSIHSNPPVDSITTSSGTSKDKTVKSSTKHPTSKHVAADDNSIIDPMSNVKISASANKGKILLFYYLHS
;
A
#
# COMPACT_ATOMS: atom_id res chain seq x y z
N MET A 1 23.61 -33.45 -10.71
CA MET A 1 23.94 -32.02 -10.68
C MET A 1 22.64 -31.25 -10.75
N ALA A 2 22.13 -30.82 -9.61
CA ALA A 2 20.94 -29.97 -9.53
C ALA A 2 21.17 -28.94 -8.42
N THR A 3 20.60 -27.74 -8.64
CA THR A 3 20.32 -26.67 -7.67
C THR A 3 21.49 -25.89 -7.05
N ALA A 4 22.20 -25.09 -7.88
CA ALA A 4 22.77 -23.82 -7.41
C ALA A 4 21.84 -22.63 -7.77
N GLY A 5 21.19 -22.66 -8.95
CA GLY A 5 20.38 -21.53 -9.44
C GLY A 5 19.04 -21.29 -8.74
N GLY A 6 18.33 -22.35 -8.30
CA GLY A 6 16.99 -22.20 -7.73
C GLY A 6 16.95 -21.48 -6.37
N GLY A 7 18.00 -21.61 -5.56
CA GLY A 7 18.09 -20.94 -4.26
C GLY A 7 18.38 -19.43 -4.38
N GLU A 8 19.23 -19.06 -5.32
CA GLU A 8 19.61 -17.66 -5.58
C GLU A 8 18.45 -16.88 -6.23
N GLU A 9 17.71 -17.53 -7.13
CA GLU A 9 16.54 -16.95 -7.78
C GLU A 9 15.36 -16.72 -6.82
N ALA A 10 15.10 -17.67 -5.92
CA ALA A 10 14.13 -17.49 -4.85
C ALA A 10 14.55 -16.37 -3.87
N ALA A 11 15.85 -16.22 -3.59
CA ALA A 11 16.37 -15.14 -2.78
C ALA A 11 16.25 -13.77 -3.48
N ALA A 12 16.44 -13.69 -4.79
CA ALA A 12 16.25 -12.46 -5.56
C ALA A 12 14.79 -11.97 -5.52
N GLN A 13 13.82 -12.88 -5.65
CA GLN A 13 12.40 -12.54 -5.60
C GLN A 13 11.97 -12.00 -4.23
N ARG A 14 12.56 -12.53 -3.14
CA ARG A 14 12.34 -12.04 -1.77
C ARG A 14 12.77 -10.60 -1.60
N VAL A 15 13.91 -10.24 -2.17
CA VAL A 15 14.49 -8.92 -1.97
C VAL A 15 13.72 -7.83 -2.71
N LEU A 16 13.14 -8.14 -3.86
CA LEU A 16 12.55 -7.14 -4.74
C LEU A 16 11.45 -6.33 -4.04
N ARG A 17 10.64 -6.95 -3.18
CA ARG A 17 9.64 -6.25 -2.35
C ARG A 17 10.24 -5.24 -1.36
N PHE A 18 11.47 -5.47 -0.88
CA PHE A 18 12.19 -4.51 -0.03
C PHE A 18 12.84 -3.39 -0.84
N SER A 19 13.07 -3.57 -2.13
CA SER A 19 13.73 -2.56 -2.97
C SER A 19 12.78 -1.70 -3.82
N ASP A 20 11.49 -2.04 -3.90
CA ASP A 20 10.53 -1.39 -4.81
C ASP A 20 10.18 0.08 -4.47
N VAL A 21 10.68 0.61 -3.34
CA VAL A 21 10.51 2.03 -2.94
C VAL A 21 11.06 3.01 -3.98
N VAL A 22 11.99 2.57 -4.84
CA VAL A 22 12.49 3.37 -5.97
C VAL A 22 11.37 3.85 -6.89
N GLN A 23 10.24 3.12 -6.93
CA GLN A 23 9.08 3.39 -7.78
C GLN A 23 8.06 4.35 -7.15
N GLU A 24 8.20 4.71 -5.87
CA GLU A 24 7.31 5.70 -5.25
C GLU A 24 7.45 7.03 -5.96
N SER A 25 6.39 7.61 -6.52
CA SER A 25 6.49 8.88 -7.26
C SER A 25 6.72 10.08 -6.34
N LEU A 26 6.38 9.95 -5.06
CA LEU A 26 6.28 11.02 -4.07
C LEU A 26 5.23 12.10 -4.38
N GLU A 27 4.45 11.92 -5.46
CA GLU A 27 3.31 12.78 -5.78
C GLU A 27 2.13 12.48 -4.85
N ILE A 28 1.35 13.52 -4.52
CA ILE A 28 0.10 13.36 -3.78
C ILE A 28 -1.01 12.92 -4.74
N LEU A 29 -1.56 11.74 -4.49
CA LEU A 29 -2.66 11.12 -5.24
C LEU A 29 -3.94 11.05 -4.40
N ALA A 30 -5.09 10.82 -5.04
CA ALA A 30 -6.38 10.74 -4.36
C ALA A 30 -6.50 9.49 -3.46
N PRO A 31 -7.10 9.56 -2.25
CA PRO A 31 -7.19 8.44 -1.31
C PRO A 31 -7.64 7.11 -1.93
N ILE A 32 -7.13 6.00 -1.38
CA ILE A 32 -7.41 4.63 -1.84
C ILE A 32 -8.59 4.08 -1.04
N GLY A 33 -9.66 3.67 -1.74
CA GLY A 33 -10.86 3.12 -1.12
C GLY A 33 -11.73 2.34 -2.11
N GLY A 34 -12.98 2.08 -1.74
CA GLY A 34 -13.98 1.37 -2.55
C GLY A 34 -14.15 -0.10 -2.14
N TYR A 35 -13.07 -0.75 -1.72
CA TYR A 35 -13.09 -2.15 -1.27
C TYR A 35 -13.90 -2.38 0.01
N SER A 36 -14.18 -1.37 0.83
CA SER A 36 -14.99 -1.58 2.05
C SER A 36 -16.45 -1.97 1.75
N LYS A 37 -16.90 -1.77 0.51
CA LYS A 37 -18.28 -2.01 0.06
C LYS A 37 -18.49 -3.41 -0.51
N VAL A 38 -17.42 -4.13 -0.80
CA VAL A 38 -17.50 -5.52 -1.30
C VAL A 38 -17.53 -6.50 -0.12
N PRO A 39 -18.16 -7.68 -0.28
CA PRO A 39 -18.19 -8.69 0.77
C PRO A 39 -16.79 -9.17 1.13
N LEU A 40 -16.62 -9.59 2.39
CA LEU A 40 -15.47 -10.38 2.80
C LEU A 40 -15.69 -11.82 2.28
N VAL A 41 -14.72 -12.34 1.55
CA VAL A 41 -14.81 -13.64 0.83
C VAL A 41 -13.60 -14.51 1.14
N SER A 42 -13.63 -15.78 0.72
CA SER A 42 -12.48 -16.68 0.82
C SER A 42 -11.30 -16.22 -0.05
N LEU A 43 -10.09 -16.71 0.22
CA LEU A 43 -8.92 -16.36 -0.59
C LEU A 43 -9.08 -16.79 -2.05
N GLU A 44 -9.67 -17.96 -2.30
CA GLU A 44 -9.91 -18.50 -3.64
C GLU A 44 -10.82 -17.58 -4.45
N GLU A 45 -11.91 -17.10 -3.84
CA GLU A 45 -12.82 -16.13 -4.46
C GLU A 45 -12.15 -14.76 -4.64
N ALA A 46 -11.35 -14.32 -3.66
CA ALA A 46 -10.70 -13.02 -3.67
C ALA A 46 -9.72 -12.83 -4.83
N VAL A 47 -9.10 -13.92 -5.29
CA VAL A 47 -8.10 -13.89 -6.38
C VAL A 47 -8.70 -14.12 -7.77
N VAL A 48 -9.96 -14.54 -7.89
CA VAL A 48 -10.60 -14.79 -9.21
C VAL A 48 -10.49 -13.59 -10.16
N PRO A 49 -10.79 -12.34 -9.75
CA PRO A 49 -10.69 -11.19 -10.66
C PRO A 49 -9.25 -10.86 -11.07
N LEU A 50 -8.25 -11.39 -10.36
CA LEU A 50 -6.84 -11.13 -10.62
C LEU A 50 -6.24 -12.08 -11.67
N VAL A 51 -6.89 -13.22 -11.96
CA VAL A 51 -6.38 -14.22 -12.93
C VAL A 51 -5.96 -13.63 -14.28
N PRO A 52 -6.69 -12.66 -14.89
CA PRO A 52 -6.28 -12.09 -16.17
C PRO A 52 -4.94 -11.31 -16.13
N ILE A 53 -4.54 -10.81 -14.96
CA ILE A 53 -3.29 -10.05 -14.77
C ILE A 53 -2.22 -10.81 -13.99
N LEU A 54 -2.61 -11.87 -13.27
CA LEU A 54 -1.77 -12.77 -12.50
C LEU A 54 -2.17 -14.23 -12.80
N PRO A 55 -1.75 -14.82 -13.93
CA PRO A 55 -2.25 -16.11 -14.38
C PRO A 55 -2.10 -17.25 -13.35
N ASP A 56 -1.01 -17.23 -12.57
CA ASP A 56 -0.68 -18.28 -11.60
C ASP A 56 -1.20 -18.00 -10.17
N VAL A 57 -1.95 -16.90 -9.95
CA VAL A 57 -2.35 -16.46 -8.59
C VAL A 57 -3.14 -17.51 -7.82
N GLN A 58 -3.98 -18.30 -8.50
CA GLN A 58 -4.77 -19.34 -7.86
C GLN A 58 -3.91 -20.49 -7.32
N ALA A 59 -2.85 -20.87 -8.05
CA ALA A 59 -1.92 -21.89 -7.60
C ALA A 59 -1.14 -21.42 -6.34
N HIS A 60 -0.71 -20.16 -6.34
CA HIS A 60 -0.04 -19.58 -5.18
C HIS A 60 -0.99 -19.38 -3.98
N ALA A 61 -2.24 -18.99 -4.22
CA ALA A 61 -3.28 -18.90 -3.20
C ALA A 61 -3.54 -20.25 -2.52
N TYR A 62 -3.61 -21.34 -3.32
CA TYR A 62 -3.73 -22.69 -2.80
C TYR A 62 -2.56 -23.07 -1.87
N VAL A 63 -1.32 -22.80 -2.30
CA VAL A 63 -0.11 -23.06 -1.50
C VAL A 63 -0.12 -22.25 -0.20
N ALA A 64 -0.49 -20.97 -0.27
CA ALA A 64 -0.61 -20.10 0.91
C ALA A 64 -1.61 -20.68 1.92
N LYS A 65 -2.80 -21.07 1.44
CA LYS A 65 -3.86 -21.62 2.30
C LYS A 65 -3.48 -22.94 2.96
N LEU A 66 -2.74 -23.81 2.28
CA LEU A 66 -2.22 -25.05 2.88
C LEU A 66 -1.29 -24.82 4.08
N LYS A 67 -0.57 -23.70 4.09
CA LYS A 67 0.36 -23.32 5.18
C LYS A 67 -0.33 -22.59 6.33
N CYS A 68 -1.52 -22.05 6.12
CA CYS A 68 -2.25 -21.23 7.09
C CYS A 68 -3.43 -21.96 7.77
N LYS A 69 -3.37 -23.29 7.94
CA LYS A 69 -4.50 -24.06 8.53
C LYS A 69 -4.80 -23.71 9.99
N LYS A 70 -3.80 -23.25 10.74
CA LYS A 70 -3.91 -22.86 12.16
C LYS A 70 -3.09 -21.59 12.38
N PRO A 71 -3.57 -20.44 11.89
CA PRO A 71 -2.81 -19.20 11.95
C PRO A 71 -2.76 -18.65 13.38
N ALA A 72 -1.75 -17.81 13.64
CA ALA A 72 -1.64 -17.03 14.87
C ALA A 72 -2.59 -15.82 14.87
N ASP A 73 -2.51 -15.00 15.93
CA ASP A 73 -3.09 -13.65 16.00
C ASP A 73 -4.61 -13.56 15.78
N ASN A 74 -5.31 -14.67 16.07
CA ASN A 74 -6.76 -14.82 15.88
C ASN A 74 -7.23 -14.55 14.44
N LEU A 75 -6.34 -14.62 13.46
CA LEU A 75 -6.73 -14.53 12.06
C LEU A 75 -7.43 -15.82 11.61
N THR A 76 -8.30 -15.70 10.62
CA THR A 76 -8.81 -16.86 9.89
C THR A 76 -7.74 -17.43 8.96
N PRO A 77 -7.88 -18.70 8.50
CA PRO A 77 -6.99 -19.25 7.50
C PRO A 77 -6.91 -18.41 6.21
N ASP A 78 -8.03 -17.86 5.75
CA ASP A 78 -8.07 -17.02 4.54
C ASP A 78 -7.36 -15.67 4.73
N GLU A 79 -7.52 -15.04 5.89
CA GLU A 79 -6.83 -13.79 6.25
C GLU A 79 -5.32 -13.99 6.32
N SER A 80 -4.86 -14.99 7.09
CA SER A 80 -3.43 -15.29 7.18
C SER A 80 -2.86 -15.71 5.82
N ALA A 81 -3.61 -16.47 5.02
CA ALA A 81 -3.17 -16.89 3.70
C ALA A 81 -3.09 -15.72 2.70
N SER A 82 -3.94 -14.70 2.85
CA SER A 82 -3.83 -13.47 2.04
C SER A 82 -2.52 -12.72 2.33
N ILE A 83 -2.11 -12.64 3.60
CA ILE A 83 -0.80 -12.06 3.98
C ILE A 83 0.33 -12.92 3.43
N MET A 84 0.23 -14.25 3.58
CA MET A 84 1.23 -15.15 3.03
C MET A 84 1.37 -14.98 1.52
N LEU A 85 0.25 -14.94 0.78
CA LEU A 85 0.24 -14.76 -0.66
C LEU A 85 0.92 -13.46 -1.09
N TYR A 86 0.71 -12.35 -0.36
CA TYR A 86 1.44 -11.10 -0.60
C TYR A 86 2.96 -11.29 -0.49
N THR A 87 3.44 -12.07 0.47
CA THR A 87 4.88 -12.27 0.67
C THR A 87 5.52 -13.29 -0.27
N ILE A 88 4.75 -14.12 -0.97
CA ILE A 88 5.29 -15.09 -1.93
C ILE A 88 5.83 -14.32 -3.14
N GLY A 89 7.09 -14.58 -3.49
CA GLY A 89 7.67 -14.16 -4.75
C GLY A 89 7.50 -15.25 -5.81
N TRP A 90 7.15 -14.86 -7.04
CA TRP A 90 7.21 -15.73 -8.21
C TRP A 90 7.60 -14.96 -9.46
N LYS A 91 7.77 -15.67 -10.58
CA LYS A 91 8.12 -15.12 -11.88
C LYS A 91 7.01 -15.34 -12.90
N PRO A 92 6.89 -14.45 -13.89
CA PRO A 92 7.66 -13.20 -14.03
C PRO A 92 7.22 -12.14 -13.00
N LEU A 93 8.10 -11.20 -12.64
CA LEU A 93 7.84 -10.26 -11.53
C LEU A 93 6.63 -9.36 -11.80
N ASN A 94 6.41 -8.97 -13.05
CA ASN A 94 5.27 -8.19 -13.50
C ASN A 94 3.94 -8.98 -13.51
N GLU A 95 3.95 -10.23 -13.04
CA GLU A 95 2.79 -11.08 -12.78
C GLU A 95 2.80 -11.59 -11.32
N CYS A 96 3.71 -11.07 -10.49
CA CYS A 96 3.81 -11.39 -9.06
C CYS A 96 2.91 -10.47 -8.24
N LEU A 97 2.13 -11.03 -7.32
CA LEU A 97 1.02 -10.28 -6.67
C LEU A 97 1.49 -9.00 -5.97
N TYR A 98 2.52 -9.04 -5.12
CA TYR A 98 2.93 -7.83 -4.42
C TYR A 98 3.44 -6.75 -5.37
N ALA A 99 4.14 -7.15 -6.44
CA ALA A 99 4.74 -6.23 -7.40
C ALA A 99 3.63 -5.53 -8.19
N VAL A 100 2.71 -6.29 -8.78
CA VAL A 100 1.61 -5.72 -9.56
C VAL A 100 0.63 -4.95 -8.68
N LEU A 101 0.40 -5.39 -7.44
CA LEU A 101 -0.42 -4.64 -6.48
C LEU A 101 0.23 -3.29 -6.15
N ASN A 102 1.50 -3.28 -5.74
CA ASN A 102 2.19 -2.05 -5.39
C ASN A 102 2.33 -1.10 -6.61
N ASP A 103 2.59 -1.63 -7.80
CA ASP A 103 2.56 -0.87 -9.06
C ASP A 103 1.19 -0.24 -9.30
N THR A 104 0.12 -1.02 -9.08
CA THR A 104 -1.26 -0.53 -9.19
C THR A 104 -1.53 0.59 -8.19
N LEU A 105 -1.10 0.45 -6.93
CA LEU A 105 -1.31 1.45 -5.89
C LEU A 105 -0.54 2.76 -6.17
N ARG A 106 0.63 2.69 -6.82
CA ARG A 106 1.45 3.85 -7.19
C ARG A 106 0.98 4.56 -8.47
N ALA A 107 0.19 3.90 -9.31
CA ALA A 107 -0.21 4.44 -10.60
C ALA A 107 -1.14 5.67 -10.45
N LYS A 108 -0.93 6.72 -11.27
CA LYS A 108 -1.80 7.90 -11.31
C LYS A 108 -3.24 7.54 -11.69
N ASN A 109 -3.41 6.58 -12.60
CA ASN A 109 -4.72 6.07 -13.02
C ASN A 109 -5.21 4.86 -12.21
N ARG A 110 -4.73 4.67 -10.97
CA ARG A 110 -5.07 3.51 -10.13
C ARG A 110 -6.56 3.29 -9.94
N GLN A 111 -7.38 4.34 -9.97
CA GLN A 111 -8.83 4.22 -9.79
C GLN A 111 -9.50 3.36 -10.87
N GLU A 112 -8.91 3.25 -12.06
CA GLU A 112 -9.39 2.37 -13.14
C GLU A 112 -9.01 0.90 -12.90
N LYS A 113 -7.90 0.67 -12.17
CA LYS A 113 -7.29 -0.65 -11.96
C LYS A 113 -7.70 -1.30 -10.64
N LEU A 114 -7.90 -0.49 -9.60
CA LEU A 114 -8.26 -0.92 -8.25
C LEU A 114 -9.53 -1.78 -8.16
N PRO A 115 -10.57 -1.60 -9.00
CA PRO A 115 -11.75 -2.47 -8.94
C PRO A 115 -11.45 -3.97 -9.07
N LEU A 116 -10.44 -4.36 -9.86
CA LEU A 116 -10.00 -5.76 -9.96
C LEU A 116 -9.43 -6.29 -8.63
N TRP A 117 -8.89 -5.40 -7.81
CA TRP A 117 -8.25 -5.72 -6.54
C TRP A 117 -9.20 -5.67 -5.35
N TYR A 118 -10.44 -5.22 -5.48
CA TYR A 118 -11.28 -4.93 -4.32
C TYR A 118 -11.55 -6.14 -3.42
N LEU A 119 -11.80 -7.33 -3.97
CA LEU A 119 -12.02 -8.52 -3.15
C LEU A 119 -10.75 -8.93 -2.39
N TYR A 120 -9.59 -8.93 -3.08
CA TYR A 120 -8.31 -9.20 -2.45
C TYR A 120 -7.94 -8.16 -1.39
N LEU A 121 -8.05 -6.86 -1.71
CA LEU A 121 -7.78 -5.77 -0.77
C LEU A 121 -8.73 -5.82 0.43
N ARG A 122 -10.01 -6.16 0.24
CA ARG A 122 -10.96 -6.30 1.35
C ARG A 122 -10.51 -7.36 2.35
N LEU A 123 -10.09 -8.54 1.87
CA LEU A 123 -9.61 -9.65 2.69
C LEU A 123 -8.25 -9.33 3.34
N PHE A 124 -7.28 -8.90 2.53
CA PHE A 124 -5.93 -8.59 2.96
C PHE A 124 -5.88 -7.46 3.98
N LEU A 125 -6.64 -6.39 3.77
CA LEU A 125 -6.74 -5.31 4.74
C LEU A 125 -7.48 -5.75 6.00
N ASN A 126 -8.51 -6.59 5.92
CA ASN A 126 -9.16 -7.14 7.13
C ASN A 126 -8.15 -7.86 8.03
N ALA A 127 -7.30 -8.69 7.42
CA ALA A 127 -6.22 -9.38 8.10
C ALA A 127 -5.23 -8.39 8.76
N LEU A 128 -4.71 -7.43 7.99
CA LEU A 128 -3.72 -6.46 8.49
C LEU A 128 -4.28 -5.52 9.57
N PHE A 129 -5.54 -5.08 9.46
CA PHE A 129 -6.18 -4.25 10.48
C PHE A 129 -6.47 -5.04 11.77
N GLY A 130 -6.64 -6.37 11.67
CA GLY A 130 -6.76 -7.26 12.83
C GLY A 130 -5.45 -7.48 13.59
N LEU A 131 -4.29 -7.29 12.94
CA LEU A 131 -2.98 -7.39 13.59
C LEU A 131 -2.68 -6.17 14.49
N PRO A 132 -1.97 -6.37 15.61
CA PRO A 132 -1.60 -5.29 16.51
C PRO A 132 -0.66 -4.27 15.86
N LEU A 133 -0.73 -3.02 16.32
CA LEU A 133 0.24 -2.00 15.96
C LEU A 133 1.57 -2.26 16.65
N VAL A 134 2.66 -2.17 15.90
CA VAL A 134 4.01 -2.30 16.41
C VAL A 134 4.78 -1.00 16.11
N PRO A 135 4.81 -0.04 17.06
CA PRO A 135 5.72 1.09 16.96
C PRO A 135 7.16 0.58 16.93
N ALA A 136 7.91 0.89 15.86
CA ALA A 136 9.22 0.30 15.63
C ALA A 136 10.11 1.20 14.78
N MET A 137 11.42 1.01 14.94
CA MET A 137 12.38 1.41 13.93
C MET A 137 12.43 0.33 12.85
N ALA A 138 12.06 0.69 11.63
CA ALA A 138 12.10 -0.19 10.48
C ALA A 138 13.15 0.30 9.47
N TYR A 139 13.68 -0.63 8.69
CA TYR A 139 14.76 -0.36 7.74
C TYR A 139 14.40 -0.88 6.36
N ARG A 140 14.86 -0.12 5.35
CA ARG A 140 14.70 -0.48 3.94
C ARG A 140 15.95 -0.09 3.15
N GLY A 141 16.39 -0.97 2.26
CA GLY A 141 17.62 -0.77 1.48
C GLY A 141 17.35 -0.81 -0.02
N VAL A 142 17.95 0.12 -0.76
CA VAL A 142 17.93 0.13 -2.23
C VAL A 142 19.33 0.38 -2.78
N ARG A 143 19.62 -0.21 -3.94
CA ARG A 143 20.90 -0.10 -4.63
C ARG A 143 20.92 1.06 -5.63
N LEU A 144 20.42 2.22 -5.20
CA LEU A 144 20.43 3.49 -5.92
C LEU A 144 20.57 4.64 -4.92
N ASP A 145 21.15 5.76 -5.34
CA ASP A 145 21.04 7.04 -4.63
C ASP A 145 19.65 7.65 -4.86
N LEU A 146 18.91 7.86 -3.78
CA LEU A 146 17.62 8.55 -3.76
C LEU A 146 17.67 9.86 -2.96
N SER A 147 18.83 10.28 -2.46
CA SER A 147 18.98 11.41 -1.54
C SER A 147 18.34 12.70 -2.07
N ASN A 148 18.50 12.98 -3.37
CA ASN A 148 17.94 14.16 -4.03
C ASN A 148 16.40 14.18 -4.11
N ARG A 149 15.73 13.06 -3.82
CA ARG A 149 14.26 12.95 -3.89
C ARG A 149 13.58 13.20 -2.54
N TYR A 150 14.32 13.16 -1.44
CA TYR A 150 13.78 13.24 -0.09
C TYR A 150 14.31 14.50 0.59
N ILE A 151 13.58 15.61 0.42
CA ILE A 151 13.98 16.92 0.91
C ILE A 151 13.54 17.07 2.36
N LYS A 152 14.48 17.43 3.25
CA LYS A 152 14.21 17.61 4.68
C LYS A 152 13.05 18.57 4.93
N GLY A 153 12.13 18.16 5.79
CA GLY A 153 10.96 18.93 6.20
C GLY A 153 9.70 18.63 5.37
N GLU A 154 9.84 18.05 4.18
CA GLU A 154 8.71 17.71 3.33
C GLU A 154 7.89 16.56 3.89
N SER A 155 6.59 16.58 3.58
CA SER A 155 5.68 15.46 3.80
C SER A 155 5.49 14.69 2.51
N ILE A 156 5.69 13.38 2.57
CA ILE A 156 5.58 12.46 1.43
C ILE A 156 4.60 11.34 1.77
N VAL A 157 4.13 10.63 0.75
CA VAL A 157 3.29 9.43 0.91
C VAL A 157 3.92 8.29 0.15
N TRP A 158 4.09 7.15 0.82
CA TRP A 158 4.39 5.88 0.16
C TRP A 158 3.08 5.17 -0.16
N TRP A 159 2.76 5.06 -1.44
CA TRP A 159 1.45 4.58 -1.90
C TRP A 159 1.36 3.06 -1.93
N GLY A 160 2.46 2.36 -2.19
CA GLY A 160 2.52 0.90 -2.07
C GLY A 160 2.57 0.43 -0.62
N PHE A 161 2.22 -0.84 -0.40
CA PHE A 161 2.57 -1.50 0.86
C PHE A 161 4.10 -1.62 0.95
N SER A 162 4.66 -1.34 2.12
CA SER A 162 6.11 -1.30 2.30
C SER A 162 6.61 -2.41 3.21
N SER A 163 7.14 -3.47 2.61
CA SER A 163 7.91 -4.50 3.31
C SER A 163 9.19 -3.90 3.87
N CYS A 164 9.33 -3.97 5.19
CA CYS A 164 10.48 -3.47 5.93
C CYS A 164 10.96 -4.54 6.91
N THR A 165 12.18 -4.36 7.41
CA THR A 165 12.73 -5.24 8.45
C THR A 165 13.08 -4.42 9.67
N THR A 166 12.86 -4.96 10.87
CA THR A 166 13.34 -4.38 12.13
C THR A 166 14.80 -4.75 12.40
N SER A 167 15.38 -5.66 11.60
CA SER A 167 16.76 -6.12 11.74
C SER A 167 17.67 -5.46 10.71
N VAL A 168 18.43 -4.44 11.15
CA VAL A 168 19.46 -3.79 10.31
C VAL A 168 20.49 -4.79 9.75
N GLY A 169 20.70 -5.93 10.43
CA GLY A 169 21.59 -7.00 9.98
C GLY A 169 21.21 -7.59 8.62
N VAL A 170 19.92 -7.65 8.30
CA VAL A 170 19.40 -8.16 7.02
C VAL A 170 19.93 -7.33 5.84
N LEU A 171 20.10 -6.01 6.02
CA LEU A 171 20.61 -5.12 4.98
C LEU A 171 22.06 -5.40 4.58
N LYS A 172 22.86 -6.08 5.42
CA LYS A 172 24.25 -6.41 5.10
C LYS A 172 24.38 -7.40 3.94
N SER A 173 23.35 -8.21 3.70
CA SER A 173 23.31 -9.15 2.57
C SER A 173 23.40 -8.37 1.26
N ALA A 174 24.20 -8.90 0.32
CA ALA A 174 24.31 -8.32 -1.01
C ALA A 174 22.93 -8.13 -1.61
N SER A 175 22.07 -9.14 -1.53
CA SER A 175 20.75 -9.10 -2.16
C SER A 175 19.96 -7.86 -1.73
N PHE A 176 20.00 -7.45 -0.46
CA PHE A 176 19.29 -6.26 0.03
C PHE A 176 20.02 -4.95 -0.29
N LEU A 177 20.87 -4.46 0.62
CA LEU A 177 21.63 -3.22 0.45
C LEU A 177 23.08 -3.50 0.07
N GLY A 178 23.73 -4.44 0.78
CA GLY A 178 25.13 -4.77 0.56
C GLY A 178 26.10 -3.64 0.95
N LYS A 179 27.34 -3.72 0.45
CA LYS A 179 28.46 -2.84 0.85
C LYS A 179 29.04 -2.01 -0.30
N THR A 180 28.56 -2.18 -1.53
CA THR A 180 29.18 -1.64 -2.74
C THR A 180 28.14 -0.98 -3.65
N GLY A 181 28.60 -0.06 -4.49
CA GLY A 181 27.74 0.71 -5.40
C GLY A 181 26.97 1.82 -4.68
N SER A 182 26.45 2.76 -5.47
CA SER A 182 25.55 3.80 -4.98
C SER A 182 24.29 3.17 -4.40
N ARG A 183 23.96 3.52 -3.16
CA ARG A 183 22.89 2.86 -2.40
C ARG A 183 22.29 3.76 -1.33
N THR A 184 21.01 3.55 -1.03
CA THR A 184 20.27 4.30 -0.02
C THR A 184 19.71 3.37 1.03
N MET A 185 19.92 3.72 2.30
CA MET A 185 19.27 3.10 3.45
C MET A 185 18.23 4.06 4.02
N PHE A 186 16.97 3.62 4.09
CA PHE A 186 15.93 4.32 4.84
C PHE A 186 15.92 3.82 6.28
N THR A 187 15.87 4.76 7.22
CA THR A 187 15.52 4.51 8.62
C THR A 187 14.15 5.12 8.88
N LEU A 188 13.20 4.29 9.26
CA LEU A 188 11.79 4.67 9.39
C LEU A 188 11.41 4.59 10.87
N GLN A 189 10.97 5.71 11.44
CA GLN A 189 10.31 5.72 12.73
C GLN A 189 8.82 5.50 12.52
N CYS A 190 8.38 4.26 12.67
CA CYS A 190 7.01 3.83 12.38
C CYS A 190 6.14 3.81 13.66
N LYS A 191 4.90 4.24 13.51
CA LYS A 191 3.84 4.22 14.53
C LYS A 191 2.85 3.09 14.29
N SER A 192 2.66 2.67 13.04
CA SER A 192 1.59 1.74 12.66
C SER A 192 2.06 0.49 11.91
N ALA A 193 3.33 0.09 12.05
CA ALA A 193 3.80 -1.15 11.42
C ALA A 193 3.03 -2.37 11.92
N ARG A 194 2.87 -3.38 11.06
CA ARG A 194 2.29 -4.69 11.39
C ARG A 194 3.37 -5.75 11.32
N ASP A 195 3.59 -6.48 12.41
CA ASP A 195 4.42 -7.68 12.34
C ASP A 195 3.67 -8.76 11.56
N ILE A 196 4.24 -9.18 10.44
CA ILE A 196 3.68 -10.24 9.60
C ILE A 196 4.58 -11.48 9.58
N SER A 197 5.57 -11.57 10.47
CA SER A 197 6.55 -12.66 10.50
C SER A 197 5.90 -14.05 10.63
N GLN A 198 4.82 -14.18 11.41
CA GLN A 198 4.06 -15.42 11.59
C GLN A 198 3.13 -15.76 10.41
N HIS A 199 2.91 -14.80 9.51
CA HIS A 199 2.03 -14.94 8.35
C HIS A 199 2.78 -14.84 7.02
N SER A 200 4.08 -14.58 7.05
CA SER A 200 4.94 -14.48 5.88
C SER A 200 5.36 -15.87 5.41
N PHE A 201 5.55 -16.01 4.09
CA PHE A 201 6.17 -17.18 3.49
C PHE A 201 7.67 -17.29 3.86
N TYR A 202 8.26 -16.18 4.35
CA TYR A 202 9.66 -16.06 4.72
C TYR A 202 9.83 -15.57 6.17
N PRO A 203 9.48 -16.39 7.18
CA PRO A 203 9.44 -15.96 8.58
C PRO A 203 10.78 -15.46 9.13
N ALA A 204 11.91 -15.93 8.57
CA ALA A 204 13.26 -15.54 8.99
C ALA A 204 13.63 -14.07 8.70
N GLU A 205 12.80 -13.34 7.93
CA GLU A 205 13.09 -11.96 7.53
C GLU A 205 12.64 -10.92 8.58
N ASN A 206 11.95 -11.35 9.65
CA ASN A 206 11.37 -10.48 10.68
C ASN A 206 10.64 -9.29 10.04
N GLU A 207 9.81 -9.63 9.06
CA GLU A 207 9.16 -8.66 8.19
C GLU A 207 8.06 -7.92 8.95
N VAL A 208 8.16 -6.59 8.94
CA VAL A 208 7.07 -5.71 9.31
C VAL A 208 6.55 -5.03 8.06
N LEU A 209 5.23 -4.96 7.94
CA LEU A 209 4.56 -4.34 6.81
C LEU A 209 3.99 -2.99 7.22
N LEU A 210 4.28 -1.97 6.43
CA LEU A 210 3.58 -0.69 6.51
C LEU A 210 2.42 -0.69 5.53
N MET A 211 1.30 -0.10 5.96
CA MET A 211 0.09 -0.01 5.15
C MET A 211 0.34 0.79 3.87
N ALA A 212 -0.46 0.55 2.83
CA ALA A 212 -0.49 1.43 1.67
C ALA A 212 -0.89 2.86 2.09
N ALA A 213 -0.38 3.85 1.36
CA ALA A 213 -0.62 5.28 1.61
C ALA A 213 -0.14 5.78 2.99
N THR A 214 0.94 5.22 3.54
CA THR A 214 1.58 5.74 4.76
C THR A 214 2.25 7.09 4.48
N GLN A 215 1.92 8.09 5.31
CA GLN A 215 2.53 9.41 5.24
C GLN A 215 3.78 9.48 6.11
N PHE A 216 4.82 10.13 5.60
CA PHE A 216 6.04 10.40 6.32
C PHE A 216 6.43 11.87 6.25
N LYS A 217 7.12 12.34 7.28
CA LYS A 217 7.94 13.55 7.23
C LYS A 217 9.40 13.16 7.01
N VAL A 218 10.07 13.84 6.08
CA VAL A 218 11.50 13.69 5.87
C VAL A 218 12.26 14.43 6.97
N MET A 219 12.97 13.69 7.82
CA MET A 219 13.68 14.27 8.96
C MET A 219 15.08 14.74 8.60
N GLY A 220 15.72 14.08 7.64
CA GLY A 220 17.02 14.46 7.10
C GLY A 220 17.66 13.36 6.27
N SER A 221 18.82 13.68 5.71
CA SER A 221 19.66 12.74 4.99
C SER A 221 21.13 12.91 5.39
N LEU A 222 21.90 11.83 5.27
CA LEU A 222 23.34 11.80 5.47
C LEU A 222 24.01 11.17 4.24
N ASP A 223 25.00 11.86 3.70
CA ASP A 223 25.90 11.35 2.66
C ASP A 223 27.15 10.73 3.31
N GLN A 224 27.45 9.48 2.96
CA GLN A 224 28.65 8.73 3.35
C GLN A 224 29.35 8.16 2.10
N GLY A 225 29.43 8.95 1.03
CA GLY A 225 30.01 8.57 -0.25
C GLY A 225 29.07 7.66 -1.03
N SER A 226 29.38 6.37 -1.11
CA SER A 226 28.54 5.42 -1.85
C SER A 226 27.24 5.03 -1.12
N LEU A 227 27.12 5.37 0.17
CA LEU A 227 25.94 5.10 0.99
C LEU A 227 25.27 6.41 1.39
N HIS A 228 23.99 6.53 1.07
CA HIS A 228 23.12 7.60 1.55
C HIS A 228 22.17 7.04 2.61
N ILE A 229 21.92 7.79 3.67
CA ILE A 229 20.96 7.42 4.72
C ILE A 229 19.86 8.46 4.74
N ILE A 230 18.60 8.04 4.65
CA ILE A 230 17.42 8.92 4.69
C ILE A 230 16.59 8.55 5.92
N GLN A 231 16.25 9.56 6.72
CA GLN A 231 15.46 9.39 7.93
C GLN A 231 14.04 9.89 7.71
N LEU A 232 13.06 9.01 7.95
CA LEU A 232 11.64 9.32 7.83
C LEU A 232 10.92 9.08 9.17
N GLU A 233 10.01 9.96 9.53
CA GLU A 233 9.09 9.76 10.65
C GLU A 233 7.67 9.62 10.14
N GLU A 234 6.97 8.55 10.52
CA GLU A 234 5.57 8.35 10.16
C GLU A 234 4.69 9.44 10.80
N THR A 235 3.83 10.05 9.99
CA THR A 235 2.89 11.08 10.42
C THR A 235 1.44 10.67 10.15
N THR A 236 0.52 11.25 10.92
CA THR A 236 -0.92 11.03 10.73
C THR A 236 -1.47 12.10 9.79
N PRO A 237 -2.00 11.73 8.61
CA PRO A 237 -2.67 12.70 7.75
C PRO A 237 -3.99 13.19 8.38
N PRO A 238 -4.49 14.39 8.01
CA PRO A 238 -5.74 14.94 8.55
C PRO A 238 -6.99 14.11 8.21
N PHE A 239 -6.90 13.25 7.20
CA PHE A 239 -7.93 12.29 6.81
C PHE A 239 -7.27 10.98 6.35
N PRO A 240 -7.95 9.82 6.48
CA PRO A 240 -7.39 8.55 6.02
C PRO A 240 -7.10 8.57 4.52
N LEU A 241 -5.84 8.33 4.14
CA LEU A 241 -5.42 8.16 2.74
C LEU A 241 -5.67 6.74 2.23
N LEU A 242 -5.84 5.79 3.15
CA LEU A 242 -6.29 4.43 2.91
C LEU A 242 -7.59 4.22 3.70
N GLN A 243 -8.66 3.82 3.02
CA GLN A 243 -9.97 3.61 3.64
C GLN A 243 -9.90 2.54 4.75
N PRO A 244 -10.31 2.83 5.98
CA PRO A 244 -10.40 1.81 7.02
C PRO A 244 -11.39 0.71 6.62
N VAL A 245 -11.09 -0.54 6.98
CA VAL A 245 -12.06 -1.63 6.90
C VAL A 245 -12.77 -1.80 8.25
N PRO A 246 -14.08 -2.07 8.26
CA PRO A 246 -14.76 -2.46 9.49
C PRO A 246 -14.17 -3.80 9.96
N ILE A 247 -13.59 -3.81 11.16
CA ILE A 247 -13.18 -5.06 11.82
C ILE A 247 -14.47 -5.76 12.25
N ILE A 248 -14.84 -6.83 11.56
CA ILE A 248 -16.01 -7.63 11.92
C ILE A 248 -15.56 -8.63 13.00
N GLY A 249 -15.59 -8.18 14.26
CA GLY A 249 -15.38 -8.97 15.47
C GLY A 249 -14.87 -8.09 16.61
N SER A 250 -15.57 -7.89 17.73
CA SER A 250 -16.65 -8.61 18.40
C SER A 250 -18.01 -7.88 18.33
N LEU A 251 -19.11 -8.62 18.18
CA LEU A 251 -20.38 -8.17 18.76
C LEU A 251 -20.14 -8.02 20.27
N SER A 252 -19.94 -6.80 20.73
CA SER A 252 -20.13 -6.48 22.14
C SER A 252 -21.57 -6.87 22.46
N ILE A 253 -21.74 -7.90 23.31
CA ILE A 253 -23.01 -8.12 24.00
C ILE A 253 -23.20 -6.84 24.81
N HIS A 254 -23.99 -5.90 24.27
CA HIS A 254 -24.47 -4.77 25.05
C HIS A 254 -25.28 -5.39 26.19
N SER A 255 -24.69 -5.42 27.38
CA SER A 255 -25.43 -5.55 28.63
C SER A 255 -26.51 -4.48 28.60
N ASN A 256 -27.76 -4.93 28.59
CA ASN A 256 -28.94 -4.07 28.73
C ASN A 256 -28.72 -3.10 29.91
N PRO A 257 -29.12 -1.83 29.78
CA PRO A 257 -29.19 -0.97 30.95
C PRO A 257 -30.25 -1.51 31.93
N PRO A 258 -30.13 -1.22 33.23
CA PRO A 258 -31.13 -1.62 34.21
C PRO A 258 -32.48 -1.03 33.85
N VAL A 259 -33.52 -1.84 34.00
CA VAL A 259 -34.91 -1.40 33.96
C VAL A 259 -35.12 -0.51 35.18
N ASP A 260 -35.08 0.80 35.00
CA ASP A 260 -35.57 1.73 35.99
C ASP A 260 -37.10 1.78 35.94
N SER A 261 -37.66 1.44 37.10
CA SER A 261 -39.05 1.45 37.49
C SER A 261 -39.83 2.68 37.01
N ILE A 262 -40.91 2.42 36.29
CA ILE A 262 -41.98 3.37 36.01
C ILE A 262 -42.61 3.80 37.35
N THR A 263 -42.36 5.04 37.75
CA THR A 263 -43.23 5.75 38.71
C THR A 263 -44.08 6.74 37.94
N THR A 264 -45.37 6.57 38.06
CA THR A 264 -46.44 7.41 37.54
C THR A 264 -46.44 8.80 38.18
N SER A 265 -46.56 9.86 37.38
CA SER A 265 -47.30 11.06 37.80
C SER A 265 -47.79 11.88 36.59
N SER A 266 -49.08 12.17 36.66
CA SER A 266 -49.96 13.01 35.85
C SER A 266 -49.47 14.44 35.56
N GLY A 267 -49.86 15.01 34.40
CA GLY A 267 -49.83 16.47 34.20
C GLY A 267 -50.04 16.98 32.76
N THR A 268 -51.31 17.13 32.36
CA THR A 268 -51.91 18.16 31.47
C THR A 268 -51.09 18.97 30.43
N SER A 269 -51.48 18.80 29.16
CA SER A 269 -51.93 19.79 28.15
C SER A 269 -51.13 21.09 27.86
N LYS A 270 -50.67 21.26 26.60
CA LYS A 270 -51.08 22.30 25.62
C LYS A 270 -50.17 22.37 24.37
N ASP A 271 -50.78 22.05 23.22
CA ASP A 271 -50.88 22.85 21.98
C ASP A 271 -49.72 23.79 21.55
N LYS A 272 -49.12 23.53 20.37
CA LYS A 272 -49.11 24.49 19.23
C LYS A 272 -48.34 24.02 17.98
N THR A 273 -49.11 24.00 16.91
CA THR A 273 -48.86 24.11 15.46
C THR A 273 -47.57 24.85 15.02
N VAL A 274 -46.83 24.28 14.05
CA VAL A 274 -45.89 25.02 13.19
C VAL A 274 -46.17 24.70 11.72
N LYS A 275 -46.42 25.77 10.95
CA LYS A 275 -46.67 25.78 9.51
C LYS A 275 -45.36 25.81 8.72
N SER A 276 -45.38 25.13 7.57
CA SER A 276 -44.37 25.18 6.52
C SER A 276 -44.37 26.52 5.76
N SER A 277 -43.19 26.98 5.35
CA SER A 277 -43.07 27.92 4.22
C SER A 277 -41.74 27.74 3.50
N THR A 278 -41.83 27.19 2.29
CA THR A 278 -40.82 27.20 1.22
C THR A 278 -40.73 28.58 0.57
N LYS A 279 -39.52 29.10 0.36
CA LYS A 279 -39.22 30.09 -0.70
C LYS A 279 -37.80 29.89 -1.24
N HIS A 280 -37.71 29.65 -2.55
CA HIS A 280 -36.55 29.97 -3.39
C HIS A 280 -36.52 31.48 -3.66
N PRO A 281 -35.34 32.03 -4.00
CA PRO A 281 -35.24 32.64 -5.32
C PRO A 281 -33.90 32.46 -6.06
N THR A 282 -33.99 32.82 -7.34
CA THR A 282 -33.11 32.78 -8.50
C THR A 282 -32.00 33.83 -8.52
N SER A 283 -30.92 33.58 -9.30
CA SER A 283 -30.05 34.59 -9.96
C SER A 283 -29.03 33.88 -10.87
N LYS A 284 -29.17 33.92 -12.20
CA LYS A 284 -28.58 34.85 -13.20
C LYS A 284 -27.12 34.59 -13.62
N HIS A 285 -26.97 34.52 -14.94
CA HIS A 285 -25.77 34.60 -15.77
C HIS A 285 -24.82 35.75 -15.45
N VAL A 286 -23.51 35.50 -15.63
CA VAL A 286 -22.52 36.47 -16.13
C VAL A 286 -21.49 35.72 -16.99
N ALA A 287 -21.23 36.25 -18.19
CA ALA A 287 -20.17 35.87 -19.12
C ALA A 287 -18.88 36.67 -18.80
N ALA A 288 -17.72 36.13 -19.15
CA ALA A 288 -16.48 36.90 -19.24
C ALA A 288 -15.59 36.38 -20.37
N ASP A 289 -15.03 37.36 -21.07
CA ASP A 289 -14.29 37.31 -22.33
C ASP A 289 -12.86 36.75 -22.27
N ASP A 290 -12.38 36.46 -23.47
CA ASP A 290 -11.00 36.29 -23.93
C ASP A 290 -9.97 37.26 -23.32
N ASN A 291 -8.76 36.75 -23.03
CA ASN A 291 -7.57 37.23 -23.75
C ASN A 291 -6.32 36.35 -23.57
N SER A 292 -5.68 36.12 -24.71
CA SER A 292 -4.38 35.49 -24.96
C SER A 292 -3.19 36.16 -24.28
N ILE A 293 -2.10 35.42 -24.01
CA ILE A 293 -0.71 35.83 -24.28
C ILE A 293 0.19 34.58 -24.41
N ILE A 294 1.15 34.75 -25.31
CA ILE A 294 2.12 33.85 -25.95
C ILE A 294 3.29 33.49 -25.02
N ASP A 295 3.82 32.27 -25.13
CA ASP A 295 5.19 31.90 -24.73
C ASP A 295 5.90 31.17 -25.91
N PRO A 296 7.08 31.64 -26.41
CA PRO A 296 7.73 31.09 -27.59
C PRO A 296 8.87 30.09 -27.30
N MET A 297 8.95 29.07 -28.16
CA MET A 297 10.15 28.34 -28.63
C MET A 297 11.10 27.71 -27.59
N SER A 298 11.31 26.40 -27.55
CA SER A 298 12.09 25.58 -28.53
C SER A 298 12.55 24.31 -27.78
N ASN A 299 12.94 23.17 -28.33
CA ASN A 299 12.98 22.56 -29.65
C ASN A 299 13.34 21.09 -29.38
N VAL A 300 12.48 20.12 -29.69
CA VAL A 300 12.91 18.72 -29.90
C VAL A 300 12.24 18.22 -31.18
N LYS A 301 13.04 18.10 -32.24
CA LYS A 301 12.65 17.42 -33.47
C LYS A 301 12.62 15.91 -33.19
N ILE A 302 11.44 15.31 -33.29
CA ILE A 302 11.28 13.87 -33.41
C ILE A 302 11.32 13.55 -34.90
N SER A 303 12.37 12.86 -35.36
CA SER A 303 12.31 12.16 -36.66
C SER A 303 11.85 10.72 -36.40
N ALA A 304 10.64 10.42 -36.85
CA ALA A 304 10.15 9.05 -36.91
C ALA A 304 10.53 8.47 -38.28
N SER A 305 11.39 7.45 -38.30
CA SER A 305 11.47 6.54 -39.44
C SER A 305 10.72 5.27 -39.07
N ALA A 306 9.59 5.06 -39.74
CA ALA A 306 8.77 3.89 -39.57
C ALA A 306 9.44 2.68 -40.23
N ASN A 307 9.79 1.68 -39.43
CA ASN A 307 9.89 0.32 -39.93
C ASN A 307 9.29 -0.66 -38.90
N LYS A 308 8.57 -1.65 -39.42
CA LYS A 308 7.58 -2.47 -38.73
C LYS A 308 8.16 -3.25 -37.53
N GLY A 309 7.50 -3.11 -36.37
CA GLY A 309 7.49 -4.11 -35.29
C GLY A 309 8.51 -3.91 -34.15
N LYS A 310 7.97 -3.71 -32.94
CA LYS A 310 8.63 -3.70 -31.62
C LYS A 310 9.57 -2.52 -31.34
N ILE A 311 9.06 -1.58 -30.54
CA ILE A 311 9.87 -0.64 -29.77
C ILE A 311 10.43 -1.41 -28.57
N LEU A 312 11.72 -1.74 -28.59
CA LEU A 312 12.50 -2.08 -27.39
C LEU A 312 13.21 -0.80 -26.92
N LEU A 313 12.89 -0.33 -25.71
CA LEU A 313 13.74 0.62 -25.01
C LEU A 313 14.86 -0.16 -24.30
N PHE A 314 16.09 -0.01 -24.77
CA PHE A 314 17.29 -0.37 -24.00
C PHE A 314 17.87 0.91 -23.39
N TYR A 315 18.03 0.93 -22.07
CA TYR A 315 18.90 1.89 -21.41
C TYR A 315 20.32 1.30 -21.35
N TYR A 316 21.25 1.87 -22.11
CA TYR A 316 22.69 1.67 -21.93
C TYR A 316 23.25 2.86 -21.14
N LEU A 317 23.85 2.62 -19.99
CA LEU A 317 24.76 3.57 -19.36
C LEU A 317 26.19 3.17 -19.76
N HIS A 318 26.88 4.10 -20.42
CA HIS A 318 28.31 4.02 -20.66
C HIS A 318 29.07 4.34 -19.36
N SER A 319 30.24 3.71 -19.26
CA SER A 319 31.27 3.69 -18.21
C SER A 319 31.47 4.97 -17.40
#